data_AF-A0AAD6U3C7-F1
#
_entry.id   AF-A0AAD6U3C7-F1
#
_cell.length_a   1.000
_cell.length_b   1.000
_cell.length_c   1.000
_cell.angle_alpha   90.00
_cell.angle_beta   90.00
_cell.angle_gamma   90.00
#
_symmetry.space_group_name_H-M   'P 1'
#
loop_
_entity.id
_entity.type
_entity.pdbx_description
1 polymer ?
#
loop_
_entity_poly.entity_id
_entity_poly.type
_entity_poly.pdbx_seq_one_letter_code
_entity_poly.pdbx_strand_id
1 'polypeptide(L)'
;TGVEQDKSVRYTWRPYLCWNFAGSVFAACTFNFGPHVITVPHLDFGNLAWGWCAITALGDFDPDLGGHLILWDLKLVIRFPPGSTILIPSAIICHSNVPVFAHERHFSFTQYTAGGLFRWIENGFRTDAAWGKSKKSRLRAADEARLAEGSQPWKEGVTMYSTVEGLK
;
A
#
# COMPACT_ATOMS: atom_id res chain seq x y z
N THR A 1 8.60 -15.70 -11.35
CA THR A 1 7.38 -16.54 -11.32
C THR A 1 7.16 -17.00 -9.90
N GLY A 2 6.29 -16.36 -9.11
CA GLY A 2 6.22 -16.66 -7.68
C GLY A 2 5.20 -15.89 -6.85
N VAL A 3 4.09 -15.45 -7.45
CA VAL A 3 2.93 -15.00 -6.68
C VAL A 3 1.67 -15.47 -7.40
N GLU A 4 1.54 -16.78 -7.57
CA GLU A 4 0.22 -17.37 -7.52
C GLU A 4 -0.17 -17.34 -6.03
N GLN A 5 -0.56 -16.15 -5.56
CA GLN A 5 -1.20 -15.99 -4.26
C GLN A 5 -2.42 -16.91 -4.33
N ASP A 6 -2.30 -18.03 -3.62
CA ASP A 6 -3.29 -19.09 -3.57
C ASP A 6 -4.68 -18.48 -3.36
N LYS A 7 -5.43 -18.39 -4.46
CA LYS A 7 -6.78 -17.85 -4.47
C LYS A 7 -7.66 -18.65 -3.50
N SER A 8 -7.29 -19.88 -3.15
CA SER A 8 -8.06 -20.76 -2.25
C SER A 8 -8.14 -20.27 -0.81
N VAL A 9 -7.11 -19.57 -0.30
CA VAL A 9 -7.04 -19.18 1.12
C VAL A 9 -8.08 -18.10 1.45
N ARG A 10 -8.38 -17.18 0.52
CA ARG A 10 -9.36 -16.10 0.75
C ARG A 10 -10.80 -16.61 0.74
N TYR A 11 -11.15 -17.50 -0.20
CA TYR A 11 -12.53 -17.96 -0.37
C TYR A 11 -12.98 -18.95 0.71
N THR A 12 -12.06 -19.65 1.36
CA THR A 12 -12.39 -20.64 2.40
C THR A 12 -12.80 -19.98 3.73
N TRP A 13 -12.20 -18.85 4.10
CA TRP A 13 -12.52 -18.18 5.37
C TRP A 13 -13.79 -17.32 5.31
N ARG A 14 -13.99 -16.59 4.20
CA ARG A 14 -15.16 -15.73 3.96
C ARG A 14 -15.56 -15.73 2.48
N PRO A 15 -16.48 -16.62 2.07
CA PRO A 15 -16.84 -16.77 0.65
C PRO A 15 -17.56 -15.55 0.06
N TYR A 16 -18.07 -14.64 0.88
CA TYR A 16 -18.77 -13.44 0.44
C TYR A 16 -17.85 -12.21 0.22
N LEU A 17 -16.54 -12.32 0.49
CA LEU A 17 -15.62 -11.24 0.15
C LEU A 17 -15.48 -11.13 -1.37
N CYS A 18 -15.72 -9.93 -1.89
CA CYS A 18 -15.52 -9.59 -3.29
C CYS A 18 -14.34 -8.63 -3.44
N TRP A 19 -13.78 -8.57 -4.65
CA TRP A 19 -12.80 -7.56 -5.01
C TRP A 19 -13.48 -6.21 -5.20
N ASN A 20 -12.80 -5.11 -4.83
CA ASN A 20 -13.31 -3.76 -5.07
C ASN A 20 -13.57 -3.51 -6.57
N PHE A 21 -12.68 -4.04 -7.43
CA PHE A 21 -12.79 -3.95 -8.88
C PHE A 21 -12.34 -5.26 -9.52
N ALA A 22 -12.95 -5.61 -10.66
CA ALA A 22 -12.55 -6.77 -11.44
C ALA A 22 -11.09 -6.62 -11.89
N GLY A 23 -10.26 -7.63 -11.61
CA GLY A 23 -8.84 -7.63 -11.99
C GLY A 23 -7.91 -6.77 -11.12
N SER A 24 -8.41 -6.11 -10.05
CA SER A 24 -7.53 -5.39 -9.13
C SER A 24 -6.69 -6.35 -8.29
N VAL A 25 -5.44 -5.97 -8.03
CA VAL A 25 -4.51 -6.68 -7.14
C VAL A 25 -4.52 -6.11 -5.72
N PHE A 26 -5.23 -5.00 -5.50
CA PHE A 26 -5.28 -4.31 -4.22
C PHE A 26 -6.49 -4.74 -3.39
N ALA A 27 -6.28 -4.94 -2.08
CA ALA A 27 -7.35 -5.36 -1.18
C ALA A 27 -8.26 -4.19 -0.75
N ALA A 28 -7.79 -2.94 -0.84
CA ALA A 28 -8.50 -1.75 -0.42
C ALA A 28 -8.34 -0.62 -1.44
N CYS A 29 -9.27 0.34 -1.39
CA CYS A 29 -9.18 1.59 -2.11
C CYS A 29 -9.80 2.74 -1.32
N THR A 30 -9.39 3.97 -1.61
CA THR A 30 -9.95 5.19 -1.03
C THR A 30 -10.19 6.24 -2.10
N PHE A 31 -11.35 6.89 -2.05
CA PHE A 31 -11.63 8.10 -2.81
C PHE A 31 -11.47 9.29 -1.87
N ASN A 32 -10.45 10.09 -2.11
CA ASN A 32 -10.28 11.37 -1.43
C ASN A 32 -11.08 12.41 -2.20
N PHE A 33 -12.22 12.78 -1.64
CA PHE A 33 -13.06 13.83 -2.19
C PHE A 33 -12.61 15.20 -1.67
N GLY A 34 -12.84 16.23 -2.49
CA GLY A 34 -12.27 17.58 -2.38
C GLY A 34 -13.28 18.62 -1.88
N PRO A 35 -13.15 19.90 -2.31
CA PRO A 35 -12.71 20.31 -3.65
C PRO A 35 -11.20 20.41 -3.88
N HIS A 36 -10.39 20.45 -2.81
CA HIS A 36 -8.94 20.63 -2.88
C HIS A 36 -8.23 19.61 -1.98
N VAL A 37 -8.13 18.35 -2.44
CA VAL A 37 -7.43 17.31 -1.68
C VAL A 37 -5.95 17.68 -1.54
N ILE A 38 -5.50 17.85 -0.29
CA ILE A 38 -4.13 18.17 0.07
C ILE A 38 -3.71 17.25 1.20
N THR A 39 -2.46 16.84 1.19
CA THR A 39 -1.83 16.02 2.21
C THR A 39 -0.60 16.74 2.73
N VAL A 40 -0.37 16.64 4.03
CA VAL A 40 0.93 16.97 4.61
C VAL A 40 1.91 15.81 4.40
N PRO A 41 3.23 16.02 4.50
CA PRO A 41 4.21 14.92 4.41
C PRO A 41 3.87 13.78 5.37
N HIS A 42 3.67 12.58 4.84
CA HIS A 42 3.29 11.40 5.61
C HIS A 42 3.81 10.11 4.98
N LEU A 43 3.63 9.01 5.72
CA LEU A 43 3.83 7.64 5.29
C LEU A 43 2.54 6.88 5.54
N ASP A 44 2.21 5.96 4.65
CA ASP A 44 1.10 5.03 4.85
C ASP A 44 1.56 3.82 5.67
N PHE A 45 1.94 4.03 6.93
CA PHE A 45 2.55 2.99 7.78
C PHE A 45 1.73 1.70 7.93
N GLY A 46 0.42 1.75 7.68
CA GLY A 46 -0.46 0.57 7.70
C GLY A 46 -0.38 -0.31 6.46
N ASN A 47 0.17 0.21 5.35
CA ASN A 47 0.31 -0.51 4.09
C ASN A 47 1.45 -1.54 4.16
N LEU A 48 1.41 -2.53 3.26
CA LEU A 48 2.51 -3.48 3.12
C LEU A 48 3.78 -2.72 2.74
N ALA A 49 4.85 -2.90 3.52
CA ALA A 49 6.07 -2.10 3.38
C ALA A 49 6.74 -2.22 1.99
N TRP A 50 6.78 -3.45 1.45
CA TRP A 50 7.24 -3.72 0.08
C TRP A 50 6.10 -3.76 -0.95
N GLY A 51 4.89 -3.33 -0.55
CA GLY A 51 3.73 -3.25 -1.43
C GLY A 51 3.72 -1.97 -2.24
N TRP A 52 3.04 -2.01 -3.38
CA TRP A 52 2.73 -0.81 -4.15
C TRP A 52 1.43 -0.18 -3.63
N CYS A 53 1.35 1.14 -3.74
CA CYS A 53 0.12 1.92 -3.67
C CYS A 53 -0.05 2.61 -5.01
N ALA A 54 -1.22 2.45 -5.63
CA ALA A 54 -1.58 3.18 -6.83
C ALA A 54 -2.31 4.45 -6.45
N ILE A 55 -1.80 5.60 -6.88
CA ILE A 55 -2.41 6.90 -6.67
C ILE A 55 -2.80 7.44 -8.04
N THR A 56 -4.06 7.82 -8.20
CA THR A 56 -4.59 8.48 -9.40
C THR A 56 -5.02 9.90 -9.03
N ALA A 57 -4.42 10.89 -9.68
CA ALA A 57 -4.90 12.28 -9.59
C ALA A 57 -6.20 12.43 -10.38
N LEU A 58 -7.16 13.13 -9.80
CA LEU A 58 -8.48 13.37 -10.38
C LEU A 58 -8.84 14.86 -10.26
N GLY A 59 -9.80 15.30 -11.05
CA GLY A 59 -10.28 16.69 -11.04
C GLY A 59 -9.88 17.46 -12.29
N ASP A 60 -9.88 18.78 -12.15
CA ASP A 60 -9.64 19.75 -13.22
C ASP A 60 -8.77 20.88 -12.63
N PHE A 61 -7.49 20.84 -12.97
CA PHE A 61 -6.46 21.76 -12.50
C PHE A 61 -5.29 21.77 -13.50
N ASP A 62 -4.52 22.85 -13.52
CA ASP A 62 -3.29 22.97 -14.29
C ASP A 62 -2.13 22.28 -13.54
N PRO A 63 -1.62 21.14 -14.04
CA PRO A 63 -0.57 20.41 -13.37
C PRO A 63 0.81 21.04 -13.55
N ASP A 64 0.96 22.12 -14.32
CA ASP A 64 2.20 22.91 -14.35
C ASP A 64 2.26 23.94 -13.21
N LEU A 65 1.11 24.26 -12.58
CA LEU A 65 1.02 25.28 -11.54
C LEU A 65 0.70 24.74 -10.14
N GLY A 66 0.11 23.55 -10.03
CA GLY A 66 -0.31 22.97 -8.75
C GLY A 66 -0.52 21.46 -8.79
N GLY A 67 -0.93 20.88 -7.65
CA GLY A 67 -1.28 19.46 -7.57
C GLY A 67 -0.11 18.49 -7.69
N HIS A 68 1.13 18.99 -7.74
CA HIS A 68 2.34 18.18 -7.82
C HIS A 68 2.44 17.15 -6.68
N LEU A 69 2.96 15.96 -6.99
CA LEU A 69 3.32 14.95 -6.00
C LEU A 69 4.77 15.17 -5.55
N ILE A 70 5.01 15.17 -4.25
CA ILE A 70 6.35 15.26 -3.66
C ILE A 70 6.71 13.90 -3.07
N LEU A 71 7.87 13.36 -3.46
CA LEU A 71 8.49 12.19 -2.86
C LEU A 71 9.75 12.67 -2.11
N TRP A 72 9.60 12.88 -0.81
CA TRP A 72 10.57 13.61 0.02
C TRP A 72 11.91 12.89 0.12
N ASP A 73 11.89 11.58 0.39
CA ASP A 73 13.12 10.78 0.54
C ASP A 73 13.92 10.69 -0.75
N LEU A 74 13.24 10.78 -1.90
CA LEU A 74 13.86 10.78 -3.21
C LEU A 74 14.26 12.19 -3.69
N LYS A 75 13.88 13.24 -2.96
CA LYS A 75 14.05 14.64 -3.34
C LYS A 75 13.45 14.94 -4.72
N LEU A 76 12.30 14.35 -5.01
CA LEU A 76 11.60 14.52 -6.29
C LEU A 76 10.31 15.31 -6.10
N VAL A 77 10.10 16.27 -7.00
CA VAL A 77 8.81 16.91 -7.25
C VAL A 77 8.35 16.46 -8.62
N ILE A 78 7.20 15.81 -8.67
CA ILE A 78 6.68 15.16 -9.87
C ILE A 78 5.47 15.95 -10.36
N ARG A 79 5.54 16.39 -11.61
CA ARG A 79 4.37 16.89 -12.31
C ARG A 79 3.33 15.79 -12.40
N PHE A 80 2.15 15.98 -11.81
CA PHE A 80 1.17 14.91 -11.65
C PHE A 80 -0.22 15.29 -12.21
N PRO A 81 -0.43 15.13 -13.53
CA PRO A 81 -1.66 15.56 -14.20
C PRO A 81 -2.93 14.83 -13.72
N PRO A 82 -4.11 15.49 -13.76
CA PRO A 82 -5.38 14.80 -13.58
C PRO A 82 -5.53 13.68 -14.63
N GLY A 83 -6.03 12.53 -14.19
CA GLY A 83 -6.13 11.30 -14.98
C GLY A 83 -4.86 10.44 -15.02
N SER A 84 -3.72 10.94 -14.51
CA SER A 84 -2.50 10.15 -14.41
C SER A 84 -2.48 9.26 -13.16
N THR A 85 -1.77 8.14 -13.23
CA THR A 85 -1.59 7.21 -12.11
C THR A 85 -0.12 6.92 -11.89
N ILE A 86 0.30 6.88 -10.64
CA ILE A 86 1.65 6.51 -10.23
C ILE A 86 1.60 5.37 -9.20
N LEU A 87 2.57 4.47 -9.27
CA LEU A 87 2.79 3.42 -8.27
C LEU A 87 3.94 3.85 -7.36
N ILE A 88 3.69 3.95 -6.05
CA ILE A 88 4.74 4.24 -5.07
C ILE A 88 4.71 3.24 -3.90
N PRO A 89 5.86 2.96 -3.28
CA PRO A 89 5.90 2.21 -2.03
C PRO A 89 5.55 3.14 -0.85
N SER A 90 4.27 3.51 -0.77
CA SER A 90 3.71 4.53 0.15
C SER A 90 4.01 4.34 1.64
N ALA A 91 4.26 3.09 2.07
CA ALA A 91 4.58 2.75 3.44
C ALA A 91 6.01 3.15 3.85
N ILE A 92 6.91 3.37 2.87
CA ILE A 92 8.34 3.59 3.10
C ILE A 92 8.90 4.84 2.42
N ILE A 93 8.15 5.46 1.49
CA ILE A 93 8.51 6.76 0.90
C ILE A 93 7.57 7.83 1.43
N CYS A 94 8.15 8.79 2.15
CA CYS A 94 7.43 9.96 2.64
C CYS A 94 6.95 10.79 1.45
N HIS A 95 5.66 11.07 1.41
CA HIS A 95 5.04 11.74 0.28
C HIS A 95 3.96 12.74 0.72
N SER A 96 3.67 13.68 -0.17
CA SER A 96 2.59 14.65 -0.04
C SER A 96 2.23 15.22 -1.41
N ASN A 97 1.21 16.08 -1.48
CA ASN A 97 0.90 16.85 -2.67
C ASN A 97 0.78 18.35 -2.38
N VAL A 98 1.01 19.14 -3.42
CA VAL A 98 0.91 20.61 -3.36
C VAL A 98 -0.55 21.03 -3.60
N PRO A 99 -1.02 22.13 -2.98
CA PRO A 99 -2.31 22.74 -3.32
C PRO A 99 -2.45 23.04 -4.81
N VAL A 100 -3.70 23.15 -5.24
CA VAL A 100 -4.10 23.76 -6.52
C VAL A 100 -4.74 25.13 -6.22
N PHE A 101 -5.01 25.94 -7.24
CA PHE A 101 -5.67 27.23 -7.04
C PHE A 101 -7.12 27.07 -6.56
N ALA A 102 -7.63 28.11 -5.88
CA ALA A 102 -8.96 28.08 -5.27
C ALA A 102 -10.12 27.84 -6.28
N HIS A 103 -9.93 28.21 -7.54
CA HIS A 103 -10.93 28.02 -8.61
C HIS A 103 -10.85 26.63 -9.27
N GLU A 104 -9.79 25.87 -9.01
CA GLU A 104 -9.55 24.54 -9.56
C GLU A 104 -10.15 23.45 -8.65
N ARG A 105 -10.09 22.19 -9.10
CA ARG A 105 -10.54 21.04 -8.31
C ARG A 105 -9.51 19.93 -8.35
N HIS A 106 -9.14 19.43 -7.17
CA HIS A 106 -8.23 18.30 -7.02
C HIS A 106 -8.85 17.23 -6.12
N PHE A 107 -8.88 16.01 -6.64
CA PHE A 107 -9.33 14.79 -5.96
C PHE A 107 -8.27 13.72 -6.15
N SER A 108 -8.36 12.63 -5.39
CA SER A 108 -7.52 11.45 -5.70
C SER A 108 -8.25 10.15 -5.43
N PHE A 109 -7.83 9.14 -6.16
CA PHE A 109 -8.23 7.76 -5.93
C PHE A 109 -6.98 6.94 -5.62
N THR A 110 -6.98 6.23 -4.51
CA THR A 110 -5.86 5.41 -4.09
C THR A 110 -6.27 3.94 -3.97
N GLN A 111 -5.35 3.03 -4.30
CA GLN A 111 -5.52 1.59 -4.12
C GLN A 111 -4.29 1.02 -3.44
N TYR A 112 -4.50 0.20 -2.41
CA TYR A 112 -3.43 -0.30 -1.55
C TYR A 112 -3.82 -1.61 -0.87
N THR A 113 -2.85 -2.26 -0.23
CA THR A 113 -3.09 -3.43 0.62
C THR A 113 -2.43 -3.22 1.97
N ALA A 114 -3.21 -3.33 3.04
CA ALA A 114 -2.70 -3.22 4.40
C ALA A 114 -1.75 -4.39 4.72
N GLY A 115 -0.59 -4.09 5.31
CA GLY A 115 0.37 -5.13 5.74
C GLY A 115 -0.21 -6.04 6.82
N GLY A 116 -1.08 -5.50 7.67
CA GLY A 116 -1.80 -6.26 8.69
C GLY A 116 -2.67 -7.39 8.14
N LEU A 117 -3.12 -7.31 6.88
CA LEU A 117 -3.92 -8.38 6.25
C LEU A 117 -3.08 -9.64 6.05
N PHE A 118 -1.82 -9.50 5.62
CA PHE A 118 -0.90 -10.64 5.44
C PHE A 118 -0.62 -11.31 6.78
N ARG A 119 -0.30 -10.51 7.81
CA ARG A 119 -0.09 -11.02 9.17
C ARG A 119 -1.31 -11.75 9.72
N TRP A 120 -2.50 -11.22 9.45
CA TRP A 120 -3.75 -11.85 9.86
C TRP A 120 -3.99 -13.20 9.17
N ILE A 121 -3.64 -13.34 7.88
CA ILE A 121 -3.66 -14.64 7.16
C ILE A 121 -2.65 -15.62 7.77
N GLU A 122 -1.41 -15.18 7.99
CA GLU A 122 -0.35 -15.99 8.61
C GLU A 122 -0.72 -16.48 10.01
N ASN A 123 -1.44 -15.64 10.78
CA ASN A 123 -1.96 -15.98 12.10
C ASN A 123 -3.19 -16.92 12.04
N GLY A 124 -3.49 -17.52 10.89
CA GLY A 124 -4.65 -18.39 10.71
C GLY A 124 -5.97 -17.65 10.95
N PHE A 125 -6.08 -16.44 10.40
CA PHE A 125 -7.28 -15.61 10.43
C PHE A 125 -7.63 -15.04 11.81
N ARG A 126 -6.60 -14.68 12.58
CA ARG A 126 -6.72 -14.16 13.96
C ARG A 126 -5.99 -12.84 14.12
N THR A 127 -6.49 -11.98 14.99
CA THR A 127 -5.76 -10.78 15.44
C THR A 127 -4.50 -11.20 16.18
N ASP A 128 -3.50 -10.32 16.23
CA ASP A 128 -2.25 -10.61 16.97
C ASP A 128 -2.51 -10.93 18.44
N ALA A 129 -3.49 -10.25 19.05
CA ALA A 129 -3.90 -10.52 20.42
C ALA A 129 -4.52 -11.92 20.59
N ALA A 130 -5.37 -12.35 19.65
CA ALA A 130 -6.00 -13.67 19.69
C ALA A 130 -4.99 -14.79 19.36
N TRP A 131 -4.09 -14.54 18.41
CA TRP A 131 -2.97 -15.43 18.09
C TRP A 131 -2.07 -15.63 19.30
N GLY A 132 -1.62 -14.52 19.94
CA GLY A 132 -0.74 -14.54 21.10
C GLY A 132 -1.32 -15.27 22.32
N LYS A 133 -2.66 -15.30 22.47
CA LYS A 133 -3.35 -16.07 23.52
C LYS A 133 -3.44 -17.57 23.23
N SER A 134 -3.33 -18.00 21.97
CA SER A 134 -3.48 -19.41 21.55
C SER A 134 -2.20 -20.26 21.68
N LYS A 135 -1.14 -19.70 22.25
CA LYS A 135 0.20 -20.31 22.40
C LYS A 135 0.17 -21.69 23.08
N LYS A 136 0.30 -22.77 22.30
CA LYS A 136 0.92 -24.04 22.76
C LYS A 136 2.44 -23.90 22.65
N SER A 137 3.19 -24.39 23.64
CA SER A 137 4.62 -24.12 23.88
C SER A 137 5.58 -24.29 22.69
N ARG A 138 5.27 -25.12 21.68
CA ARG A 138 6.11 -25.33 20.49
C ARG A 138 6.00 -24.25 19.42
N LEU A 139 4.88 -23.54 19.31
CA LEU A 139 4.74 -22.39 18.40
C LEU A 139 5.51 -21.16 18.91
N ARG A 140 5.81 -21.13 20.22
CA ARG A 140 6.43 -20.00 20.90
C ARG A 140 7.87 -19.73 20.42
N ALA A 141 8.69 -20.77 20.21
CA ALA A 141 10.08 -20.59 19.79
C ALA A 141 10.20 -20.19 18.30
N ALA A 142 9.36 -20.74 17.43
CA ALA A 142 9.32 -20.36 16.02
C ALA A 142 8.77 -18.94 15.82
N ASP A 143 7.74 -18.55 16.58
CA ASP A 143 7.17 -17.19 16.52
C ASP A 143 8.09 -16.14 17.16
N GLU A 144 8.74 -16.46 18.29
CA GLU A 144 9.72 -15.55 18.91
C GLU A 144 10.96 -15.39 18.03
N ALA A 145 11.41 -16.44 17.33
CA ALA A 145 12.45 -16.33 16.31
C ALA A 145 12.01 -15.41 15.15
N ARG A 146 10.78 -15.59 14.62
CA ARG A 146 10.21 -14.75 13.54
C ARG A 146 10.07 -13.27 13.92
N LEU A 147 9.63 -12.97 15.14
CA LEU A 147 9.52 -11.61 15.66
C LEU A 147 10.89 -10.99 15.97
N ALA A 148 11.85 -11.79 16.46
CA ALA A 148 13.24 -11.37 16.66
C ALA A 148 13.97 -11.15 15.33
N GLU A 149 13.61 -11.90 14.28
CA GLU A 149 14.05 -11.74 12.90
C GLU A 149 13.30 -10.62 12.16
N GLY A 150 12.70 -9.63 12.82
CA GLY A 150 11.91 -8.56 12.20
C GLY A 150 12.52 -7.81 11.00
N SER A 151 13.80 -8.05 10.67
CA SER A 151 14.49 -7.61 9.45
C SER A 151 14.42 -8.57 8.24
N GLN A 152 14.05 -9.83 8.41
CA GLN A 152 14.05 -10.85 7.37
C GLN A 152 12.85 -10.73 6.42
N PRO A 153 11.61 -10.48 6.91
CA PRO A 153 10.49 -10.14 6.02
C PRO A 153 10.76 -8.87 5.20
N TRP A 154 11.54 -7.94 5.75
CA TRP A 154 11.97 -6.73 5.04
C TRP A 154 12.98 -7.05 3.93
N LYS A 155 14.03 -7.83 4.23
CA LYS A 155 15.05 -8.21 3.23
C LYS A 155 14.41 -8.98 2.07
N GLU A 156 13.55 -9.94 2.36
CA GLU A 156 12.81 -10.70 1.35
C GLU A 156 11.84 -9.78 0.59
N GLY A 157 11.08 -8.95 1.30
CA GLY A 157 10.15 -8.00 0.72
C GLY A 157 10.80 -7.05 -0.29
N VAL A 158 11.97 -6.50 0.04
CA VAL A 158 12.71 -5.61 -0.87
C VAL A 158 13.11 -6.33 -2.16
N THR A 159 13.45 -7.64 -2.10
CA THR A 159 13.76 -8.42 -3.30
C THR A 159 12.56 -8.66 -4.22
N MET A 160 11.33 -8.37 -3.76
CA MET A 160 10.13 -8.46 -4.58
C MET A 160 9.95 -7.27 -5.54
N TYR A 161 10.68 -6.17 -5.34
CA TYR A 161 10.69 -5.07 -6.30
C TYR A 161 11.43 -5.46 -7.57
N SER A 162 10.89 -5.04 -8.72
CA SER A 162 11.59 -5.17 -10.00
C SER A 162 12.89 -4.36 -9.98
N THR A 163 13.96 -4.94 -10.53
CA THR A 163 15.21 -4.23 -10.80
C THR A 163 15.18 -3.63 -12.20
N VAL A 164 16.01 -2.62 -12.45
CA VAL A 164 16.13 -2.01 -13.79
C VAL A 164 16.59 -3.05 -14.82
N GLU A 165 17.49 -3.95 -14.42
CA GLU A 165 17.94 -5.06 -15.25
C GLU A 165 16.82 -6.03 -15.58
N GLY A 166 15.90 -6.29 -14.64
CA GLY A 166 14.77 -7.19 -14.84
C GLY A 166 13.61 -6.58 -15.65
N LEU A 167 13.68 -5.30 -16.00
CA LEU A 167 12.70 -4.59 -16.84
C LEU A 167 13.14 -4.45 -18.31
N LYS A 168 14.38 -4.82 -18.63
CA LYS A 168 14.91 -4.86 -20.01
C LYS A 168 14.62 -6.21 -20.66
#